data_AF-A0A2D4Q3X0-F1
#
_entry.id   AF-A0A2D4Q3X0-F1
#
_cell.length_a   1.000
_cell.length_b   1.000
_cell.length_c   1.000
_cell.angle_alpha   90.00
_cell.angle_beta   90.00
_cell.angle_gamma   90.00
#
_symmetry.space_group_name_H-M   'P 1'
#
loop_
_entity.id
_entity.type
_entity.pdbx_description
1 polymer ?
#
loop_
_entity_poly.entity_id
_entity_poly.type
_entity_poly.pdbx_seq_one_letter_code
_entity_poly.pdbx_strand_id
1 'polypeptide(L)'
;GDMDELGSKNKDIDKDKKRMDKVEDELKDRKKELGKVMREQQQIEKEIKEKDSELNQKRPQYIKAKENTSHKIKKLEAAKKSLQNAQKQYKKRKGDMDELEKEMLSVEKARQEFEERMEEESQSQGRDLTLEENQVKKYHRLKEEASKRAATLAQELEKFNRDQKADQDRLDLEERKKVETEAKIKQKLREIEENQKRIEKLEEYIATSKQSLEEQKKLEGELTEEVELAKRRIDEINKELNQVMEQLGDARIDRQESSRQQRKAEIMESIKRLYPGSVYGRLIDLCQPTQKKYQIAVTKVLGKNMDAIIVDSEKTGRDCIQYIKEQRGEPETFLP
;
A
#
# COMPACT_ATOMS: atom_id res chain seq x y z
N GLY A 1 2.09 -72.14 21.84
CA GLY A 1 3.31 -71.36 22.10
C GLY A 1 3.58 -70.43 20.95
N ASP A 2 4.13 -70.96 19.86
CA ASP A 2 4.77 -70.13 18.84
C ASP A 2 3.82 -69.42 17.85
N MET A 3 2.63 -69.97 17.57
CA MET A 3 1.65 -69.33 16.66
C MET A 3 0.99 -68.08 17.28
N ASP A 4 0.75 -68.05 18.59
CA ASP A 4 0.19 -66.86 19.26
C ASP A 4 1.24 -65.74 19.38
N GLU A 5 2.52 -66.08 19.59
CA GLU A 5 3.60 -65.09 19.55
C GLU A 5 3.81 -64.48 18.15
N LEU A 6 3.71 -65.29 17.09
CA LEU A 6 3.75 -64.82 15.70
C LEU A 6 2.58 -63.88 15.37
N GLY A 7 1.37 -64.20 15.85
CA GLY A 7 0.21 -63.34 15.71
C GLY A 7 0.35 -61.99 16.44
N SER A 8 0.92 -62.00 17.65
CA SER A 8 1.22 -60.77 18.40
C SER A 8 2.27 -59.91 17.69
N LYS A 9 3.38 -60.52 17.26
CA LYS A 9 4.45 -59.84 16.51
C LYS A 9 3.94 -59.22 15.20
N ASN A 10 3.06 -59.90 14.46
CA ASN A 10 2.46 -59.34 13.25
C ASN A 10 1.55 -58.14 13.53
N LYS A 11 0.79 -58.14 14.65
CA LYS A 11 -0.01 -56.98 15.05
C LYS A 11 0.86 -55.78 15.43
N ASP A 12 1.98 -56.01 16.08
CA ASP A 12 2.90 -54.92 16.44
C ASP A 12 3.62 -54.37 15.20
N ILE A 13 4.02 -55.22 14.24
CA ILE A 13 4.52 -54.79 12.94
C ILE A 13 3.49 -53.95 12.18
N ASP A 14 2.21 -54.31 12.20
CA ASP A 14 1.16 -53.53 11.53
C ASP A 14 0.91 -52.17 12.21
N LYS A 15 1.01 -52.10 13.54
CA LYS A 15 0.98 -50.83 14.29
C LYS A 15 2.18 -49.95 13.94
N ASP A 16 3.37 -50.54 13.85
CA ASP A 16 4.59 -49.81 13.52
C ASP A 16 4.59 -49.32 12.08
N LYS A 17 4.06 -50.11 11.12
CA LYS A 17 3.82 -49.66 9.74
C LYS A 17 2.86 -48.47 9.70
N LYS A 18 1.71 -48.56 10.38
CA LYS A 18 0.75 -47.44 10.47
C LYS A 18 1.35 -46.19 11.12
N ARG A 19 2.26 -46.35 12.09
CA ARG A 19 3.00 -45.23 12.68
C ARG A 19 4.01 -44.65 11.69
N MET A 20 4.74 -45.49 10.96
CA MET A 20 5.64 -45.04 9.89
C MET A 20 4.89 -44.26 8.82
N ASP A 21 3.77 -44.77 8.30
CA ASP A 21 2.98 -44.11 7.27
C ASP A 21 2.51 -42.72 7.72
N LYS A 22 2.03 -42.60 8.98
CA LYS A 22 1.66 -41.31 9.56
C LYS A 22 2.83 -40.33 9.66
N VAL A 23 4.00 -40.81 10.10
CA VAL A 23 5.20 -39.98 10.20
C VAL A 23 5.68 -39.55 8.81
N GLU A 24 5.58 -40.41 7.80
CA GLU A 24 5.91 -40.07 6.41
C GLU A 24 4.97 -39.02 5.82
N ASP A 25 3.66 -39.14 6.07
CA ASP A 25 2.67 -38.13 5.66
C ASP A 25 2.90 -36.78 6.36
N GLU A 26 3.13 -36.78 7.67
CA GLU A 26 3.49 -35.56 8.42
C GLU A 26 4.78 -34.93 7.90
N LEU A 27 5.79 -35.74 7.56
CA LEU A 27 7.05 -35.27 7.01
C LEU A 27 6.87 -34.69 5.61
N LYS A 28 5.99 -35.27 4.80
CA LYS A 28 5.62 -34.76 3.46
C LYS A 28 4.91 -33.42 3.56
N ASP A 29 3.98 -33.26 4.51
CA ASP A 29 3.28 -31.99 4.71
C ASP A 29 4.19 -30.91 5.29
N ARG A 30 5.06 -31.24 6.25
CA ARG A 30 6.10 -30.30 6.74
C ARG A 30 7.05 -29.86 5.63
N LYS A 31 7.42 -30.76 4.70
CA LYS A 31 8.24 -30.38 3.53
C LYS A 31 7.52 -29.42 2.58
N LYS A 32 6.20 -29.60 2.36
CA LYS A 32 5.41 -28.66 1.55
C LYS A 32 5.35 -27.29 2.21
N GLU A 33 5.07 -27.23 3.51
CA GLU A 33 5.03 -25.98 4.26
C GLU A 33 6.39 -25.27 4.28
N LEU A 34 7.49 -25.99 4.51
CA LEU A 34 8.84 -25.44 4.39
C LEU A 34 9.08 -24.83 3.00
N GLY A 35 8.62 -25.50 1.94
CA GLY A 35 8.73 -25.00 0.57
C GLY A 35 7.85 -23.77 0.27
N LYS A 36 6.76 -23.54 1.02
CA LYS A 36 5.98 -22.30 0.95
C LYS A 36 6.70 -21.17 1.68
N VAL A 37 7.09 -21.41 2.94
CA VAL A 37 7.80 -20.44 3.77
C VAL A 37 9.10 -19.98 3.11
N MET A 38 9.86 -20.88 2.47
CA MET A 38 11.05 -20.49 1.72
C MET A 38 10.76 -19.56 0.54
N ARG A 39 9.64 -19.77 -0.18
CA ARG A 39 9.26 -18.91 -1.30
C ARG A 39 8.80 -17.53 -0.80
N GLU A 40 8.04 -17.49 0.28
CA GLU A 40 7.65 -16.25 0.95
C GLU A 40 8.88 -15.49 1.46
N GLN A 41 9.84 -16.17 2.09
CA GLN A 41 11.09 -15.57 2.54
C GLN A 41 11.87 -14.96 1.36
N GLN A 42 12.01 -15.68 0.24
CA GLN A 42 12.70 -15.16 -0.94
C GLN A 42 12.00 -13.94 -1.53
N GLN A 43 10.66 -13.93 -1.53
CA GLN A 43 9.88 -12.79 -2.00
C GLN A 43 10.08 -11.57 -1.09
N ILE A 44 10.02 -11.75 0.23
CA ILE A 44 10.27 -10.68 1.20
C ILE A 44 11.70 -10.15 1.09
N GLU A 45 12.71 -11.02 0.95
CA GLU A 45 14.10 -10.60 0.74
C GLU A 45 14.29 -9.78 -0.54
N LYS A 46 13.56 -10.11 -1.60
CA LYS A 46 13.56 -9.34 -2.85
C LYS A 46 12.93 -7.97 -2.65
N GLU A 47 11.79 -7.89 -1.98
CA GLU A 47 11.11 -6.63 -1.66
C GLU A 47 11.98 -5.72 -0.77
N ILE A 48 12.67 -6.29 0.22
CA ILE A 48 13.63 -5.55 1.06
C ILE A 48 14.74 -4.94 0.20
N LYS A 49 15.33 -5.72 -0.71
CA LYS A 49 16.38 -5.21 -1.63
C LYS A 49 15.87 -4.11 -2.55
N GLU A 50 14.65 -4.24 -3.07
CA GLU A 50 14.02 -3.21 -3.91
C GLU A 50 13.81 -1.92 -3.10
N LYS A 51 13.30 -2.02 -1.87
CA LYS A 51 13.11 -0.87 -0.98
C LYS A 51 14.43 -0.22 -0.57
N ASP A 52 15.47 -0.99 -0.29
CA ASP A 52 16.81 -0.46 0.01
C ASP A 52 17.41 0.27 -1.20
N SER A 53 17.21 -0.24 -2.42
CA SER A 53 17.62 0.43 -3.65
C SER A 53 16.88 1.76 -3.85
N GLU A 54 15.55 1.77 -3.67
CA GLU A 54 14.74 2.99 -3.72
C GLU A 54 15.22 4.03 -2.69
N LEU A 55 15.51 3.58 -1.46
CA LEU A 55 15.98 4.45 -0.38
C LEU A 55 17.35 5.04 -0.69
N ASN A 56 18.26 4.22 -1.23
CA ASN A 56 19.58 4.67 -1.66
C ASN A 56 19.52 5.65 -2.85
N GLN A 57 18.56 5.50 -3.76
CA GLN A 57 18.32 6.49 -4.83
C GLN A 57 17.76 7.82 -4.29
N LYS A 58 16.88 7.78 -3.28
CA LYS A 58 16.27 8.99 -2.70
C LYS A 58 17.18 9.71 -1.71
N ARG A 59 18.12 9.03 -1.05
CA ARG A 59 19.07 9.62 -0.08
C ARG A 59 19.81 10.85 -0.62
N PRO A 60 20.45 10.82 -1.81
CA PRO A 60 21.12 12.00 -2.38
C PRO A 60 20.18 13.18 -2.62
N GLN A 61 18.96 12.91 -3.09
CA GLN A 61 17.96 13.96 -3.33
C GLN A 61 17.52 14.61 -2.02
N TYR A 62 17.31 13.82 -0.97
CA TYR A 62 17.00 14.31 0.36
C TYR A 62 18.13 15.15 0.95
N ILE A 63 19.39 14.70 0.86
CA ILE A 63 20.56 15.46 1.34
C ILE A 63 20.65 16.80 0.60
N LYS A 64 20.50 16.79 -0.73
CA LYS A 64 20.50 18.01 -1.55
C LYS A 64 19.38 18.97 -1.17
N ALA A 65 18.17 18.46 -0.96
CA ALA A 65 17.02 19.27 -0.54
C ALA A 65 17.20 19.84 0.87
N LYS A 66 17.73 19.05 1.81
CA LYS A 66 18.02 19.46 3.19
C LYS A 66 19.07 20.57 3.25
N GLU A 67 20.19 20.40 2.55
CA GLU A 67 21.25 21.42 2.47
C GLU A 67 20.77 22.70 1.81
N ASN A 68 20.03 22.59 0.69
CA ASN A 68 19.43 23.76 0.04
C ASN A 68 18.47 24.50 0.99
N THR A 69 17.63 23.78 1.72
CA THR A 69 16.68 24.37 2.67
C THR A 69 17.42 25.09 3.79
N SER A 70 18.42 24.44 4.39
CA SER A 70 19.30 25.02 5.42
C SER A 70 19.97 26.31 4.93
N HIS A 71 20.53 26.29 3.71
CA HIS A 71 21.16 27.47 3.10
C HIS A 71 20.15 28.59 2.84
N LYS A 72 18.93 28.28 2.37
CA LYS A 72 17.88 29.29 2.15
C LYS A 72 17.41 29.91 3.45
N ILE A 73 17.27 29.12 4.52
CA ILE A 73 16.91 29.61 5.86
C ILE A 73 17.99 30.58 6.37
N LYS A 74 19.27 30.20 6.34
CA LYS A 74 20.38 31.09 6.77
C LYS A 74 20.39 32.41 5.98
N LYS A 75 20.14 32.35 4.66
CA LYS A 75 20.08 33.54 3.82
C LYS A 75 18.89 34.44 4.16
N LEU A 76 17.73 33.83 4.49
CA LEU A 76 16.54 34.55 4.93
C LEU A 76 16.77 35.24 6.28
N GLU A 77 17.41 34.57 7.24
CA GLU A 77 17.75 35.16 8.53
C GLU A 77 18.74 36.33 8.39
N ALA A 78 19.77 36.18 7.56
CA ALA A 78 20.71 37.25 7.25
C ALA A 78 20.00 38.46 6.60
N ALA A 79 19.10 38.21 5.65
CA ALA A 79 18.31 39.26 5.01
C ALA A 79 17.36 39.97 6.00
N LYS A 80 16.69 39.22 6.90
CA LYS A 80 15.86 39.80 7.97
C LYS A 80 16.67 40.69 8.92
N LYS A 81 17.86 40.24 9.33
CA LYS A 81 18.74 41.02 10.21
C LYS A 81 19.25 42.28 9.52
N SER A 82 19.60 42.19 8.24
CA SER A 82 19.98 43.34 7.40
C SER A 82 18.84 44.34 7.28
N LEU A 83 17.61 43.88 6.99
CA LEU A 83 16.42 44.73 6.92
C LEU A 83 16.15 45.44 8.24
N GLN A 84 16.24 44.73 9.36
CA GLN A 84 16.03 45.32 10.69
C GLN A 84 17.07 46.41 11.00
N ASN A 85 18.33 46.19 10.62
CA ASN A 85 19.38 47.20 10.76
C ASN A 85 19.14 48.42 9.86
N ALA A 86 18.74 48.20 8.60
CA ALA A 86 18.39 49.28 7.68
C ALA A 86 17.20 50.11 8.20
N GLN A 87 16.17 49.46 8.74
CA GLN A 87 15.02 50.14 9.36
C GLN A 87 15.44 50.97 10.58
N LYS A 88 16.35 50.46 11.43
CA LYS A 88 16.88 51.24 12.57
C LYS A 88 17.66 52.46 12.10
N GLN A 89 18.53 52.31 11.10
CA GLN A 89 19.27 53.44 10.53
C GLN A 89 18.36 54.46 9.87
N TYR A 90 17.33 54.01 9.15
CA TYR A 90 16.32 54.89 8.57
C TYR A 90 15.60 55.72 9.63
N LYS A 91 15.14 55.08 10.72
CA LYS A 91 14.51 55.80 11.85
C LYS A 91 15.45 56.84 12.47
N LYS A 92 16.73 56.50 12.65
CA LYS A 92 17.72 57.44 13.19
C LYS A 92 17.90 58.64 12.26
N ARG A 93 18.17 58.39 10.96
CA ARG A 93 18.35 59.46 9.96
C ARG A 93 17.12 60.33 9.79
N LYS A 94 15.92 59.76 9.90
CA LYS A 94 14.69 60.53 9.88
C LYS A 94 14.64 61.50 11.07
N GLY A 95 15.01 61.06 12.26
CA GLY A 95 15.15 61.94 13.43
C GLY A 95 16.18 63.05 13.23
N ASP A 96 17.36 62.71 12.71
CA ASP A 96 18.42 63.69 12.41
C ASP A 96 17.92 64.72 11.36
N MET A 97 17.14 64.29 10.36
CA MET A 97 16.55 65.16 9.34
C MET A 97 15.50 66.11 9.92
N ASP A 98 14.63 65.60 10.80
CA ASP A 98 13.61 66.40 11.50
C ASP A 98 14.26 67.44 12.45
N GLU A 99 15.43 67.13 13.04
CA GLU A 99 16.23 68.07 13.83
C GLU A 99 16.88 69.14 12.96
N LEU A 100 17.50 68.77 11.85
CA LEU A 100 18.09 69.70 10.89
C LEU A 100 17.06 70.67 10.29
N GLU A 101 15.83 70.21 9.99
CA GLU A 101 14.74 71.09 9.54
C GLU A 101 14.39 72.16 10.60
N LYS A 102 14.39 71.79 11.89
CA LYS A 102 14.14 72.75 12.97
C LYS A 102 15.28 73.75 13.12
N GLU A 103 16.52 73.29 13.02
CA GLU A 103 17.69 74.17 13.06
C GLU A 103 17.66 75.15 11.89
N MET A 104 17.35 74.68 10.67
CA MET A 104 17.25 75.51 9.48
C MET A 104 16.19 76.61 9.65
N LEU A 105 15.00 76.27 10.15
CA LEU A 105 13.94 77.23 10.46
C LEU A 105 14.39 78.27 11.49
N SER A 106 15.16 77.86 12.51
CA SER A 106 15.68 78.78 13.52
C SER A 106 16.71 79.77 12.94
N VAL A 107 17.58 79.29 12.04
CA VAL A 107 18.58 80.10 11.35
C VAL A 107 17.93 81.08 10.37
N GLU A 108 16.93 80.64 9.61
CA GLU A 108 16.16 81.53 8.72
C GLU A 108 15.45 82.63 9.49
N LYS A 109 14.87 82.31 10.65
CA LYS A 109 14.26 83.31 11.52
C LYS A 109 15.29 84.31 12.06
N ALA A 110 16.43 83.82 12.55
CA ALA A 110 17.52 84.69 13.02
C ALA A 110 18.09 85.56 11.88
N ARG A 111 18.12 85.05 10.65
CA ARG A 111 18.50 85.81 9.46
C ARG A 111 17.47 86.90 9.15
N GLN A 112 16.17 86.61 9.17
CA GLN A 112 15.13 87.63 8.98
C GLN A 112 15.23 88.73 10.05
N GLU A 113 15.37 88.36 11.32
CA GLU A 113 15.55 89.34 12.41
C GLU A 113 16.85 90.17 12.28
N PHE A 114 17.86 89.63 11.60
CA PHE A 114 19.09 90.38 11.30
C PHE A 114 18.91 91.29 10.08
N GLU A 115 18.26 90.83 9.01
CA GLU A 115 17.94 91.65 7.83
C GLU A 115 17.00 92.81 8.20
N GLU A 116 15.98 92.59 9.03
CA GLU A 116 15.10 93.66 9.53
C GLU A 116 15.86 94.70 10.36
N ARG A 117 16.77 94.27 11.25
CA ARG A 117 17.65 95.18 12.01
C ARG A 117 18.59 95.96 11.11
N MET A 118 19.15 95.31 10.09
CA MET A 118 20.03 95.96 9.11
C MET A 118 19.26 96.93 8.21
N GLU A 119 18.00 96.66 7.87
CA GLU A 119 17.11 97.60 7.16
C GLU A 119 16.77 98.82 8.03
N GLU A 120 16.51 98.63 9.33
CA GLU A 120 16.31 99.73 10.29
C GLU A 120 17.58 100.59 10.46
N GLU A 121 18.77 99.97 10.54
CA GLU A 121 20.05 100.68 10.61
C GLU A 121 20.44 101.35 9.27
N SER A 122 20.09 100.74 8.13
CA SER A 122 20.38 101.24 6.77
C SER A 122 19.56 102.48 6.40
N GLN A 123 18.38 102.70 7.00
CA GLN A 123 17.62 103.95 6.84
C GLN A 123 18.26 105.17 7.52
N SER A 124 19.31 105.00 8.34
CA SER A 124 19.89 106.09 9.15
C SER A 124 21.19 106.70 8.62
N GLN A 125 21.88 106.11 7.64
CA GLN A 125 23.16 106.66 7.14
C GLN A 125 23.36 106.45 5.63
N GLY A 126 22.61 107.23 4.85
CA GLY A 126 22.96 107.54 3.46
C GLY A 126 23.85 108.77 3.40
N ARG A 127 25.16 108.60 3.29
CA ARG A 127 26.04 109.69 2.83
C ARG A 127 27.26 109.15 2.11
N ASP A 128 27.39 109.57 0.86
CA ASP A 128 28.56 109.37 0.02
C ASP A 128 29.77 110.03 0.70
N LEU A 129 30.71 109.21 1.14
CA LEU A 129 31.87 109.59 1.95
C LEU A 129 33.13 109.35 1.12
N THR A 130 33.70 110.43 0.60
CA THR A 130 35.10 110.45 0.19
C THR A 130 35.96 110.31 1.44
N LEU A 131 36.53 109.12 1.61
CA LEU A 131 37.23 108.66 2.81
C LEU A 131 38.55 109.43 3.02
N GLU A 132 38.72 110.08 4.17
CA GLU A 132 40.04 110.49 4.66
C GLU A 132 40.93 109.25 4.91
N GLU A 133 42.25 109.42 4.90
CA GLU A 133 43.24 108.33 4.93
C GLU A 133 43.07 107.31 6.09
N ASN A 134 42.52 107.76 7.22
CA ASN A 134 42.18 106.93 8.37
C ASN A 134 40.93 106.05 8.13
N GLN A 135 39.97 106.52 7.33
CA GLN A 135 38.77 105.78 6.97
C GLN A 135 39.05 104.78 5.84
N VAL A 136 39.96 105.08 4.91
CA VAL A 136 40.48 104.12 3.91
C VAL A 136 41.16 102.93 4.61
N LYS A 137 41.97 103.19 5.63
CA LYS A 137 42.56 102.12 6.48
C LYS A 137 41.49 101.28 7.18
N LYS A 138 40.42 101.90 7.71
CA LYS A 138 39.31 101.18 8.35
C LYS A 138 38.49 100.36 7.35
N TYR A 139 38.25 100.89 6.15
CA TYR A 139 37.62 100.18 5.04
C TYR A 139 38.45 98.99 4.59
N HIS A 140 39.77 99.14 4.40
CA HIS A 140 40.63 98.01 4.08
C HIS A 140 40.61 96.93 5.15
N ARG A 141 40.63 97.30 6.44
CA ARG A 141 40.47 96.35 7.55
C ARG A 141 39.13 95.60 7.49
N LEU A 142 38.02 96.33 7.30
CA LEU A 142 36.68 95.74 7.21
C LEU A 142 36.52 94.87 5.95
N LYS A 143 37.10 95.28 4.82
CA LYS A 143 37.14 94.52 3.58
C LYS A 143 37.93 93.23 3.76
N GLU A 144 39.06 93.29 4.47
CA GLU A 144 39.87 92.11 4.78
C GLU A 144 39.14 91.14 5.72
N GLU A 145 38.42 91.67 6.72
CA GLU A 145 37.61 90.88 7.64
C GLU A 145 36.39 90.25 6.93
N ALA A 146 35.71 91.01 6.07
CA ALA A 146 34.63 90.52 5.22
C ALA A 146 35.13 89.47 4.22
N SER A 147 36.30 89.65 3.60
CA SER A 147 36.93 88.64 2.74
C SER A 147 37.27 87.37 3.51
N LYS A 148 37.75 87.47 4.76
CA LYS A 148 38.00 86.29 5.61
C LYS A 148 36.71 85.53 5.90
N ARG A 149 35.64 86.24 6.29
CA ARG A 149 34.32 85.64 6.56
C ARG A 149 33.68 85.04 5.31
N ALA A 150 33.77 85.73 4.18
CA ALA A 150 33.28 85.24 2.90
C ALA A 150 34.04 83.98 2.44
N ALA A 151 35.36 83.92 2.68
CA ALA A 151 36.16 82.73 2.36
C ALA A 151 35.77 81.52 3.23
N THR A 152 35.53 81.71 4.53
CA THR A 152 35.02 80.64 5.40
C THR A 152 33.64 80.17 5.00
N LEU A 153 32.71 81.10 4.70
CA LEU A 153 31.37 80.74 4.25
C LEU A 153 31.39 80.03 2.89
N ALA A 154 32.28 80.43 1.97
CA ALA A 154 32.45 79.75 0.70
C ALA A 154 32.97 78.32 0.87
N GLN A 155 33.93 78.09 1.79
CA GLN A 155 34.41 76.75 2.13
C GLN A 155 33.31 75.88 2.76
N GLU A 156 32.52 76.44 3.69
CA GLU A 156 31.39 75.74 4.30
C GLU A 156 30.34 75.36 3.27
N LEU A 157 30.01 76.28 2.35
CA LEU A 157 29.07 76.04 1.26
C LEU A 157 29.58 74.95 0.31
N GLU A 158 30.87 74.95 -0.02
CA GLU A 158 31.48 73.90 -0.85
C GLU A 158 31.44 72.54 -0.15
N LYS A 159 31.67 72.50 1.16
CA LYS A 159 31.53 71.29 1.99
C LYS A 159 30.07 70.79 1.99
N PHE A 160 29.11 71.67 2.27
CA PHE A 160 27.69 71.32 2.26
C PHE A 160 27.23 70.78 0.91
N ASN A 161 27.68 71.38 -0.20
CA ASN A 161 27.35 70.87 -1.54
C ASN A 161 27.92 69.47 -1.80
N ARG A 162 29.14 69.19 -1.33
CA ARG A 162 29.73 67.84 -1.45
C ARG A 162 28.99 66.83 -0.59
N ASP A 163 28.63 67.19 0.63
CA ASP A 163 27.85 66.34 1.54
C ASP A 163 26.45 66.06 0.98
N GLN A 164 25.76 67.08 0.48
CA GLN A 164 24.46 66.94 -0.19
C GLN A 164 24.56 66.01 -1.41
N LYS A 165 25.60 66.17 -2.23
CA LYS A 165 25.80 65.30 -3.41
C LYS A 165 26.04 63.85 -3.01
N ALA A 166 26.85 63.62 -1.96
CA ALA A 166 27.10 62.28 -1.44
C ALA A 166 25.83 61.62 -0.86
N ASP A 167 25.00 62.39 -0.16
CA ASP A 167 23.72 61.89 0.36
C ASP A 167 22.71 61.62 -0.76
N GLN A 168 22.68 62.45 -1.81
CA GLN A 168 21.84 62.20 -3.00
C GLN A 168 22.25 60.92 -3.72
N ASP A 169 23.55 60.72 -3.98
CA ASP A 169 24.04 59.50 -4.63
C ASP A 169 23.74 58.25 -3.79
N ARG A 170 23.77 58.38 -2.45
CA ARG A 170 23.38 57.31 -1.54
C ARG A 170 21.87 57.02 -1.57
N LEU A 171 21.04 58.06 -1.67
CA LEU A 171 19.59 57.92 -1.81
C LEU A 171 19.24 57.18 -3.11
N ASP A 172 19.81 57.62 -4.23
CA ASP A 172 19.60 57.01 -5.55
C ASP A 172 20.00 55.52 -5.56
N LEU A 173 21.09 55.17 -4.88
CA LEU A 173 21.53 53.78 -4.73
C LEU A 173 20.51 52.94 -3.94
N GLU A 174 20.00 53.46 -2.82
CA GLU A 174 19.01 52.75 -2.01
C GLU A 174 17.65 52.65 -2.72
N GLU A 175 17.24 53.66 -3.49
CA GLU A 175 16.05 53.57 -4.35
C GLU A 175 16.17 52.46 -5.40
N ARG A 176 17.32 52.34 -6.07
CA ARG A 176 17.58 51.24 -7.01
C ARG A 176 17.47 49.88 -6.33
N LYS A 177 18.07 49.72 -5.15
CA LYS A 177 17.98 48.48 -4.37
C LYS A 177 16.54 48.16 -3.93
N LYS A 178 15.77 49.18 -3.56
CA LYS A 178 14.35 49.04 -3.21
C LYS A 178 13.56 48.48 -4.39
N VAL A 179 13.70 49.09 -5.57
CA VAL A 179 13.01 48.66 -6.80
C VAL A 179 13.39 47.22 -7.17
N GLU A 180 14.68 46.87 -7.09
CA GLU A 180 15.15 45.50 -7.36
C GLU A 180 14.55 44.48 -6.36
N THR A 181 14.46 44.86 -5.09
CA THR A 181 13.89 44.01 -4.04
C THR A 181 12.39 43.83 -4.22
N GLU A 182 11.66 44.90 -4.55
CA GLU A 182 10.23 44.85 -4.87
C GLU A 182 9.95 43.96 -6.07
N ALA A 183 10.78 44.03 -7.12
CA ALA A 183 10.68 43.15 -8.28
C ALA A 183 10.88 41.66 -7.89
N LYS A 184 11.87 41.37 -7.04
CA LYS A 184 12.09 40.01 -6.50
C LYS A 184 10.92 39.52 -5.66
N ILE A 185 10.33 40.39 -4.83
CA ILE A 185 9.13 40.05 -4.03
C ILE A 185 7.97 39.70 -4.97
N LYS A 186 7.68 40.53 -5.97
CA LYS A 186 6.63 40.26 -6.96
C LYS A 186 6.86 38.95 -7.72
N GLN A 187 8.11 38.64 -8.08
CA GLN A 187 8.45 37.35 -8.69
C GLN A 187 8.15 36.19 -7.73
N LYS A 188 8.57 36.27 -6.46
CA LYS A 188 8.33 35.21 -5.48
C LYS A 188 6.86 35.01 -5.15
N LEU A 189 6.06 36.08 -5.12
CA LEU A 189 4.60 35.96 -4.95
C LEU A 189 3.96 35.19 -6.10
N ARG A 190 4.37 35.44 -7.35
CA ARG A 190 3.88 34.66 -8.51
C ARG A 190 4.28 33.19 -8.44
N GLU A 191 5.52 32.89 -8.04
CA GLU A 191 5.97 31.51 -7.84
C GLU A 191 5.16 30.80 -6.74
N ILE A 192 4.83 31.50 -5.65
CA ILE A 192 3.98 30.94 -4.58
C ILE A 192 2.59 30.62 -5.11
N GLU A 193 1.95 31.56 -5.81
CA GLU A 193 0.60 31.37 -6.37
C GLU A 193 0.54 30.19 -7.36
N GLU A 194 1.54 30.04 -8.22
CA GLU A 194 1.63 28.92 -9.16
C GLU A 194 1.80 27.59 -8.44
N ASN A 195 2.67 27.53 -7.44
CA ASN A 195 2.85 26.33 -6.62
C ASN A 195 1.58 25.98 -5.84
N GLN A 196 0.84 26.97 -5.38
CA GLN A 196 -0.42 26.76 -4.65
C GLN A 196 -1.49 26.14 -5.56
N LYS A 197 -1.65 26.66 -6.79
CA LYS A 197 -2.51 26.05 -7.81
C LYS A 197 -2.08 24.63 -8.17
N ARG A 198 -0.78 24.34 -8.15
CA ARG A 198 -0.26 22.99 -8.40
C ARG A 198 -0.58 22.03 -7.25
N ILE A 199 -0.50 22.50 -5.99
CA ILE A 199 -0.89 21.73 -4.81
C ILE A 199 -2.37 21.39 -4.89
N GLU A 200 -3.24 22.37 -5.15
CA GLU A 200 -4.70 22.14 -5.28
C GLU A 200 -5.03 21.07 -6.32
N LYS A 201 -4.42 21.13 -7.52
CA LYS A 201 -4.60 20.10 -8.56
C LYS A 201 -4.12 18.71 -8.12
N LEU A 202 -3.02 18.64 -7.38
CA LEU A 202 -2.51 17.36 -6.88
C LEU A 202 -3.42 16.80 -5.78
N GLU A 203 -3.98 17.65 -4.93
CA GLU A 203 -4.95 17.26 -3.91
C GLU A 203 -6.24 16.71 -4.54
N GLU A 204 -6.76 17.37 -5.57
CA GLU A 204 -7.91 16.89 -6.35
C GLU A 204 -7.62 15.53 -7.03
N TYR A 205 -6.43 15.39 -7.64
CA TYR A 205 -6.01 14.12 -8.23
C TYR A 205 -5.86 13.00 -7.19
N ILE A 206 -5.32 13.30 -6.01
CA ILE A 206 -5.24 12.33 -4.91
C ILE A 206 -6.63 11.95 -4.42
N ALA A 207 -7.57 12.90 -4.32
CA ALA A 207 -8.93 12.63 -3.87
C ALA A 207 -9.67 11.69 -4.84
N THR A 208 -9.65 12.00 -6.14
CA THR A 208 -10.25 11.16 -7.19
C THR A 208 -9.61 9.78 -7.26
N SER A 209 -8.28 9.69 -7.17
CA SER A 209 -7.58 8.40 -7.14
C SER A 209 -7.92 7.56 -5.91
N LYS A 210 -8.06 8.17 -4.72
CA LYS A 210 -8.52 7.47 -3.51
C LYS A 210 -9.94 6.95 -3.66
N GLN A 211 -10.86 7.75 -4.22
CA GLN A 211 -12.23 7.32 -4.46
C GLN A 211 -12.27 6.12 -5.41
N SER A 212 -11.56 6.20 -6.54
CA SER A 212 -11.48 5.10 -7.51
C SER A 212 -10.88 3.83 -6.89
N LEU A 213 -9.87 3.96 -6.03
CA LEU A 213 -9.30 2.83 -5.32
C LEU A 213 -10.30 2.17 -4.36
N GLU A 214 -11.10 2.97 -3.64
CA GLU A 214 -12.13 2.47 -2.74
C GLU A 214 -13.22 1.70 -3.51
N GLU A 215 -13.66 2.25 -4.65
CA GLU A 215 -14.62 1.59 -5.56
C GLU A 215 -14.08 0.25 -6.08
N GLN A 216 -12.82 0.20 -6.50
CA GLN A 216 -12.17 -1.03 -6.97
C GLN A 216 -12.04 -2.08 -5.86
N LYS A 217 -11.69 -1.68 -4.64
CA LYS A 217 -11.65 -2.59 -3.49
C LYS A 217 -13.02 -3.16 -3.15
N LYS A 218 -14.06 -2.33 -3.24
CA LYS A 218 -15.43 -2.79 -3.01
C LYS A 218 -15.83 -3.83 -4.07
N LEU A 219 -15.56 -3.54 -5.33
CA LEU A 219 -15.82 -4.46 -6.44
C LEU A 219 -15.04 -5.77 -6.30
N GLU A 220 -13.77 -5.72 -5.90
CA GLU A 220 -12.95 -6.91 -5.61
C GLU A 220 -13.59 -7.77 -4.51
N GLY A 221 -14.09 -7.15 -3.43
CA GLY A 221 -14.79 -7.83 -2.36
C GLY A 221 -16.06 -8.53 -2.86
N GLU A 222 -16.90 -7.83 -3.61
CA GLU A 222 -18.14 -8.37 -4.20
C GLU A 222 -17.84 -9.57 -5.13
N LEU A 223 -16.85 -9.46 -6.02
CA LEU A 223 -16.46 -10.57 -6.90
C LEU A 223 -15.87 -11.76 -6.12
N THR A 224 -15.14 -11.50 -5.05
CA THR A 224 -14.56 -12.57 -4.22
C THR A 224 -15.67 -13.40 -3.57
N GLU A 225 -16.68 -12.73 -3.03
CA GLU A 225 -17.86 -13.40 -2.45
C GLU A 225 -18.63 -14.21 -3.51
N GLU A 226 -18.85 -13.65 -4.70
CA GLU A 226 -19.49 -14.37 -5.81
C GLU A 226 -18.72 -15.63 -6.22
N VAL A 227 -17.39 -15.53 -6.32
CA VAL A 227 -16.52 -16.67 -6.66
C VAL A 227 -16.59 -17.75 -5.58
N GLU A 228 -16.60 -17.37 -4.31
CA GLU A 228 -16.74 -18.33 -3.21
C GLU A 228 -18.11 -19.04 -3.22
N LEU A 229 -19.19 -18.31 -3.47
CA LEU A 229 -20.53 -18.88 -3.60
C LEU A 229 -20.61 -19.84 -4.79
N ALA A 230 -20.05 -19.45 -5.93
CA ALA A 230 -19.99 -20.31 -7.12
C ALA A 230 -19.21 -21.60 -6.86
N LYS A 231 -18.06 -21.52 -6.16
CA LYS A 231 -17.28 -22.70 -5.75
C LYS A 231 -18.06 -23.63 -4.83
N ARG A 232 -18.73 -23.09 -3.81
CA ARG A 232 -19.60 -23.88 -2.92
C ARG A 232 -20.71 -24.58 -3.70
N ARG A 233 -21.32 -23.87 -4.65
CA ARG A 233 -22.36 -24.44 -5.51
C ARG A 233 -21.85 -25.57 -6.39
N ILE A 234 -20.63 -25.44 -6.93
CA ILE A 234 -19.98 -26.51 -7.70
C ILE A 234 -19.74 -27.74 -6.81
N ASP A 235 -19.25 -27.54 -5.58
CA ASP A 235 -19.02 -28.64 -4.65
C ASP A 235 -20.32 -29.36 -4.25
N GLU A 236 -21.41 -28.63 -4.05
CA GLU A 236 -22.75 -29.20 -3.80
C GLU A 236 -23.21 -30.05 -4.98
N ILE A 237 -23.17 -29.51 -6.20
CA ILE A 237 -23.59 -30.22 -7.41
C ILE A 237 -22.73 -31.47 -7.63
N ASN A 238 -21.41 -31.39 -7.38
CA ASN A 238 -20.53 -32.55 -7.49
C ASN A 238 -20.87 -33.64 -6.46
N LYS A 239 -21.27 -33.26 -5.23
CA LYS A 239 -21.73 -34.23 -4.22
C LYS A 239 -23.03 -34.89 -4.65
N GLU A 240 -24.00 -34.12 -5.12
CA GLU A 240 -25.27 -34.64 -5.63
C GLU A 240 -25.04 -35.59 -6.82
N LEU A 241 -24.16 -35.20 -7.76
CA LEU A 241 -23.79 -36.04 -8.89
C LEU A 241 -23.17 -37.36 -8.46
N ASN A 242 -22.24 -37.35 -7.51
CA ASN A 242 -21.63 -38.56 -6.99
C ASN A 242 -22.65 -39.48 -6.31
N GLN A 243 -23.59 -38.92 -5.55
CA GLN A 243 -24.68 -39.69 -4.94
C GLN A 243 -25.58 -40.35 -6.00
N VAL A 244 -25.94 -39.61 -7.05
CA VAL A 244 -26.74 -40.17 -8.15
C VAL A 244 -25.97 -41.26 -8.91
N MET A 245 -24.66 -41.08 -9.12
CA MET A 245 -23.82 -42.11 -9.74
C MET A 245 -23.72 -43.38 -8.90
N GLU A 246 -23.61 -43.26 -7.58
CA GLU A 246 -23.61 -44.40 -6.65
C GLU A 246 -24.94 -45.15 -6.69
N GLN A 247 -26.06 -44.43 -6.58
CA GLN A 247 -27.40 -45.02 -6.70
C GLN A 247 -27.63 -45.73 -8.05
N LEU A 248 -27.15 -45.14 -9.15
CA LEU A 248 -27.23 -45.76 -10.46
C LEU A 248 -26.36 -47.03 -10.55
N GLY A 249 -25.19 -47.01 -9.91
CA GLY A 249 -24.31 -48.16 -9.76
C GLY A 249 -25.01 -49.31 -9.03
N ASP A 250 -25.59 -49.03 -7.87
CA ASP A 250 -26.32 -50.00 -7.04
C ASP A 250 -27.52 -50.57 -7.80
N ALA A 251 -28.36 -49.71 -8.38
CA ALA A 251 -29.53 -50.14 -9.16
C ALA A 251 -29.14 -51.02 -10.36
N ARG A 252 -27.98 -50.76 -10.98
CA ARG A 252 -27.45 -51.61 -12.06
C ARG A 252 -27.02 -52.98 -11.55
N ILE A 253 -26.35 -53.04 -10.40
CA ILE A 253 -25.96 -54.30 -9.74
C ILE A 253 -27.21 -55.10 -9.37
N ASP A 254 -28.18 -54.47 -8.72
CA ASP A 254 -29.45 -55.09 -8.32
C ASP A 254 -30.20 -55.67 -9.52
N ARG A 255 -30.28 -54.92 -10.63
CA ARG A 255 -30.90 -55.40 -11.86
C ARG A 255 -30.17 -56.62 -12.44
N GLN A 256 -28.83 -56.60 -12.43
CA GLN A 256 -28.03 -57.70 -12.93
C GLN A 256 -28.16 -58.95 -12.05
N GLU A 257 -28.13 -58.77 -10.73
CA GLU A 257 -28.32 -59.86 -9.76
C GLU A 257 -29.72 -60.45 -9.84
N SER A 258 -30.75 -59.62 -9.94
CA SER A 258 -32.14 -60.07 -10.13
C SER A 258 -32.31 -60.88 -11.41
N SER A 259 -31.76 -60.40 -12.54
CA SER A 259 -31.83 -61.13 -13.81
C SER A 259 -31.07 -62.46 -13.76
N ARG A 260 -29.89 -62.47 -13.11
CA ARG A 260 -29.08 -63.66 -12.87
C ARG A 260 -29.83 -64.69 -12.02
N GLN A 261 -30.47 -64.25 -10.94
CA GLN A 261 -31.24 -65.10 -10.05
C GLN A 261 -32.48 -65.69 -10.74
N GLN A 262 -33.19 -64.89 -11.55
CA GLN A 262 -34.32 -65.36 -12.35
C GLN A 262 -33.89 -66.47 -13.33
N ARG A 263 -32.78 -66.27 -14.05
CA ARG A 263 -32.25 -67.28 -14.98
C ARG A 263 -31.84 -68.58 -14.27
N LYS A 264 -31.26 -68.48 -13.07
CA LYS A 264 -30.96 -69.66 -12.24
C LYS A 264 -32.22 -70.44 -11.88
N ALA A 265 -33.27 -69.73 -11.45
CA ALA A 265 -34.55 -70.35 -11.10
C ALA A 265 -35.19 -71.06 -12.31
N GLU A 266 -35.16 -70.44 -13.49
CA GLU A 266 -35.66 -71.05 -14.75
C GLU A 266 -34.89 -72.33 -15.13
N ILE A 267 -33.57 -72.32 -15.01
CA ILE A 267 -32.73 -73.50 -15.26
C ILE A 267 -33.00 -74.59 -14.22
N MET A 268 -33.14 -74.22 -12.94
CA MET A 268 -33.47 -75.15 -11.86
C MET A 268 -34.81 -75.85 -12.09
N GLU A 269 -35.84 -75.11 -12.53
CA GLU A 269 -37.13 -75.68 -12.89
C GLU A 269 -37.00 -76.62 -14.10
N SER A 270 -36.19 -76.25 -15.09
CA SER A 270 -35.95 -77.05 -16.29
C SER A 270 -35.28 -78.39 -15.97
N ILE A 271 -34.23 -78.42 -15.15
CA ILE A 271 -33.57 -79.67 -14.74
C ILE A 271 -34.48 -80.55 -13.87
N LYS A 272 -35.29 -79.94 -13.00
CA LYS A 272 -36.27 -80.67 -12.19
C LYS A 272 -37.37 -81.31 -13.04
N ARG A 273 -37.73 -80.69 -14.17
CA ARG A 273 -38.68 -81.21 -15.16
C ARG A 273 -38.07 -82.31 -16.06
N LEU A 274 -36.79 -82.18 -16.43
CA LEU A 274 -36.06 -83.16 -17.25
C LEU A 274 -35.77 -84.46 -16.50
N TYR A 275 -35.53 -84.38 -15.18
CA TYR A 275 -35.25 -85.53 -14.32
C TYR A 275 -36.21 -85.61 -13.13
N PRO A 276 -37.51 -85.90 -13.35
CA PRO A 276 -38.49 -85.98 -12.27
C PRO A 276 -38.11 -87.08 -11.28
N GLY A 277 -38.13 -86.75 -9.98
CA GLY A 277 -37.82 -87.70 -8.90
C GLY A 277 -36.33 -87.94 -8.64
N SER A 278 -35.44 -87.53 -9.54
CA SER A 278 -33.97 -87.63 -9.33
C SER A 278 -33.30 -86.30 -8.98
N VAL A 279 -34.03 -85.18 -9.10
CA VAL A 279 -33.60 -83.85 -8.65
C VAL A 279 -34.58 -83.36 -7.59
N TYR A 280 -34.12 -83.30 -6.34
CA TYR A 280 -34.99 -83.00 -5.20
C TYR A 280 -35.25 -81.49 -5.08
N GLY A 281 -34.20 -80.68 -5.23
CA GLY A 281 -34.28 -79.23 -5.03
C GLY A 281 -32.95 -78.65 -4.53
N ARG A 282 -32.92 -77.35 -4.23
CA ARG A 282 -31.79 -76.78 -3.48
C ARG A 282 -31.95 -77.05 -1.99
N LEU A 283 -30.83 -77.13 -1.28
CA LEU A 283 -30.83 -77.40 0.16
C LEU A 283 -31.71 -76.39 0.94
N ILE A 284 -31.73 -75.12 0.53
CA ILE A 284 -32.65 -74.09 1.08
C ILE A 284 -34.14 -74.41 0.95
N ASP A 285 -34.54 -75.15 -0.09
CA ASP A 285 -35.94 -75.50 -0.36
C ASP A 285 -36.35 -76.77 0.41
N LEU A 286 -35.36 -77.56 0.84
CA LEU A 286 -35.56 -78.87 1.47
C LEU A 286 -35.49 -78.84 3.00
N CYS A 287 -34.94 -77.79 3.61
CA CYS A 287 -34.81 -77.72 5.06
C CYS A 287 -35.08 -76.32 5.60
N GLN A 288 -35.56 -76.25 6.85
CA GLN A 288 -35.75 -75.01 7.57
C GLN A 288 -35.27 -75.16 9.03
N PRO A 289 -34.55 -74.17 9.59
CA PRO A 289 -34.17 -74.20 11.00
C PRO A 289 -35.41 -74.30 11.90
N THR A 290 -35.31 -75.07 12.98
CA THR A 290 -36.42 -75.27 13.93
C THR A 290 -36.88 -73.99 14.63
N GLN A 291 -35.98 -73.01 14.80
CA GLN A 291 -36.30 -71.71 15.38
C GLN A 291 -35.60 -70.60 14.60
N LYS A 292 -36.29 -69.45 14.41
CA LYS A 292 -35.79 -68.30 13.64
C LYS A 292 -34.44 -67.75 14.15
N LYS A 293 -34.20 -67.84 15.46
CA LYS A 293 -32.93 -67.41 16.08
C LYS A 293 -31.71 -68.18 15.56
N TYR A 294 -31.88 -69.40 15.05
CA TYR A 294 -30.79 -70.21 14.50
C TYR A 294 -30.54 -69.97 13.01
N GLN A 295 -31.37 -69.17 12.34
CA GLN A 295 -31.27 -68.95 10.90
C GLN A 295 -29.89 -68.38 10.50
N ILE A 296 -29.40 -67.36 11.20
CA ILE A 296 -28.08 -66.77 10.93
C ILE A 296 -26.96 -67.81 11.11
N ALA A 297 -27.03 -68.61 12.18
CA ALA A 297 -26.03 -69.64 12.46
C ALA A 297 -26.04 -70.76 11.40
N VAL A 298 -27.23 -71.21 10.99
CA VAL A 298 -27.41 -72.24 9.95
C VAL A 298 -26.92 -71.72 8.59
N THR A 299 -27.28 -70.50 8.19
CA THR A 299 -26.76 -69.87 6.97
C THR A 299 -25.23 -69.74 7.00
N LYS A 300 -24.64 -69.42 8.15
CA LYS A 300 -23.18 -69.31 8.29
C LYS A 300 -22.46 -70.66 8.17
N VAL A 301 -23.03 -71.73 8.73
CA VAL A 301 -22.47 -73.09 8.69
C VAL A 301 -22.60 -73.70 7.29
N LEU A 302 -23.77 -73.59 6.67
CA LEU A 302 -24.03 -74.16 5.35
C LEU A 302 -23.37 -73.35 4.23
N GLY A 303 -23.26 -72.02 4.38
CA GLY A 303 -22.55 -71.16 3.46
C GLY A 303 -23.00 -71.37 2.01
N LYS A 304 -22.04 -71.71 1.12
CA LYS A 304 -22.31 -72.00 -0.30
C LYS A 304 -23.18 -73.23 -0.52
N ASN A 305 -23.25 -74.16 0.43
CA ASN A 305 -24.06 -75.36 0.32
C ASN A 305 -25.56 -75.09 0.49
N MET A 306 -25.95 -73.88 0.92
CA MET A 306 -27.36 -73.45 0.93
C MET A 306 -27.98 -73.52 -0.48
N ASP A 307 -27.22 -73.10 -1.50
CA ASP A 307 -27.64 -73.14 -2.91
C ASP A 307 -27.29 -74.45 -3.61
N ALA A 308 -26.74 -75.44 -2.91
CA ALA A 308 -26.38 -76.71 -3.53
C ALA A 308 -27.64 -77.54 -3.86
N ILE A 309 -27.66 -78.13 -5.05
CA ILE A 309 -28.76 -78.92 -5.58
C ILE A 309 -28.59 -80.38 -5.16
N ILE A 310 -29.59 -80.93 -4.47
CA ILE A 310 -29.61 -82.32 -4.02
C ILE A 310 -30.18 -83.19 -5.15
N VAL A 311 -29.42 -84.21 -5.55
CA VAL A 311 -29.80 -85.18 -6.59
C VAL A 311 -29.68 -86.60 -6.07
N ASP A 312 -30.32 -87.55 -6.76
CA ASP A 312 -30.42 -88.95 -6.32
C ASP A 312 -29.21 -89.82 -6.67
N SER A 313 -28.45 -89.43 -7.70
CA SER A 313 -27.28 -90.18 -8.14
C SER A 313 -26.22 -89.28 -8.76
N GLU A 314 -24.96 -89.74 -8.71
CA GLU A 314 -23.82 -89.05 -9.34
C GLU A 314 -24.03 -88.90 -10.86
N LYS A 315 -24.68 -89.88 -11.48
CA LYS A 315 -25.02 -89.84 -12.91
C LYS A 315 -25.96 -88.65 -13.22
N THR A 316 -27.05 -88.51 -12.47
CA THR A 316 -28.00 -87.40 -12.62
C THR A 316 -27.31 -86.06 -12.38
N GLY A 317 -26.41 -85.97 -11.40
CA GLY A 317 -25.59 -84.78 -11.16
C GLY A 317 -24.73 -84.38 -12.36
N ARG A 318 -24.03 -85.34 -12.99
CA ARG A 318 -23.24 -85.11 -14.20
C ARG A 318 -24.10 -84.68 -15.39
N ASP A 319 -25.24 -85.31 -15.59
CA ASP A 319 -26.17 -84.99 -16.67
C ASP A 319 -26.78 -83.58 -16.49
N CYS A 320 -27.07 -83.16 -15.24
CA CYS A 320 -27.49 -81.80 -14.92
C CYS A 320 -26.39 -80.76 -15.17
N ILE A 321 -25.13 -81.05 -14.80
CA ILE A 321 -23.99 -80.17 -15.08
C ILE A 321 -23.83 -79.95 -16.59
N GLN A 322 -23.97 -81.04 -17.38
CA GLN A 322 -23.87 -80.96 -18.84
C GLN A 322 -24.99 -80.08 -19.42
N TYR A 323 -26.24 -80.27 -18.96
CA TYR A 323 -27.37 -79.43 -19.37
C TYR A 323 -27.17 -77.95 -19.03
N ILE A 324 -26.69 -77.63 -17.81
CA ILE A 324 -26.40 -76.24 -17.41
C ILE A 324 -25.34 -75.61 -18.32
N LYS A 325 -24.28 -76.36 -18.69
CA LYS A 325 -23.25 -75.88 -19.62
C LYS A 325 -23.82 -75.61 -21.01
N GLU A 326 -24.70 -76.47 -21.53
CA GLU A 326 -25.35 -76.30 -22.83
C GLU A 326 -26.27 -75.08 -22.85
N GLN A 327 -27.01 -74.83 -21.77
CA GLN A 327 -27.84 -73.62 -21.60
C GLN A 327 -27.02 -72.36 -21.27
N ARG A 328 -25.68 -72.47 -21.21
CA ARG A 328 -24.75 -71.42 -20.76
C ARG A 328 -25.20 -70.80 -19.44
N GLY A 329 -25.73 -71.64 -18.55
CA GLY A 329 -26.10 -71.29 -17.19
C GLY A 329 -24.89 -71.16 -16.29
N GLU A 330 -25.12 -70.70 -15.08
CA GLU A 330 -24.04 -70.56 -14.12
C GLU A 330 -23.67 -71.89 -13.47
N PRO A 331 -22.39 -72.11 -13.13
CA PRO A 331 -21.98 -73.31 -12.40
C PRO A 331 -22.70 -73.41 -11.05
N GLU A 332 -23.43 -74.51 -10.85
CA GLU A 332 -24.06 -74.86 -9.57
C GLU A 332 -23.36 -76.09 -8.96
N THR A 333 -23.49 -76.24 -7.64
CA THR A 333 -22.92 -77.37 -6.90
C THR A 333 -23.99 -78.43 -6.72
N PHE A 334 -23.68 -79.67 -7.07
CA PHE A 334 -24.59 -80.80 -6.90
C PHE A 334 -24.11 -81.69 -5.75
N LEU A 335 -25.05 -82.16 -4.93
CA LEU A 335 -24.83 -83.12 -3.85
C LEU A 335 -25.57 -84.41 -4.22
N PRO A 336 -24.85 -85.42 -4.74
CA PRO A 336 -25.43 -86.72 -5.09
C PRO A 336 -25.76 -87.61 -3.91
#